data_AF-A0A354F8P7-F1
#
_entry.id   AF-A0A354F8P7-F1
#
_cell.length_a   1.000
_cell.length_b   1.000
_cell.length_c   1.000
_cell.angle_alpha   90.00
_cell.angle_beta   90.00
_cell.angle_gamma   90.00
#
_symmetry.space_group_name_H-M   'P 1'
#
loop_
_entity.id
_entity.type
_entity.pdbx_description
1 polymer ?
#
loop_
_entity_poly.entity_id
_entity_poly.type
_entity_poly.pdbx_seq_one_letter_code
_entity_poly.pdbx_strand_id
1 'polypeptide(L)'
;MTLILTLSPSMSYPSETNWVSGADEVGNTLKEGQALYEAGNMQGAKGKVTDAYFEVFEGKGIEAAVRRFISLRKATELEKGFADIRKAIHGGVPAGKIKEQTLSLIEALKSAANELDRKGVGMDVSY
;
A
#
# COMPACT_ATOMS: atom_id res chain seq x y z
N MET A 1 41.75 -30.57 29.81
CA MET A 1 40.63 -30.86 28.89
C MET A 1 39.73 -29.64 28.89
N THR A 2 39.91 -28.74 27.94
CA THR A 2 39.24 -27.42 27.94
C THR A 2 38.04 -27.49 27.00
N LEU A 3 36.83 -27.43 27.57
CA LEU A 3 35.58 -27.38 26.82
C LEU A 3 35.26 -25.91 26.52
N ILE A 4 35.49 -25.46 25.29
CA ILE A 4 35.08 -24.14 24.84
C ILE A 4 33.65 -24.26 24.33
N LEU A 5 32.69 -23.78 25.12
CA LEU A 5 31.30 -23.62 24.70
C LEU A 5 31.23 -22.35 23.84
N THR A 6 31.21 -22.49 22.52
CA THR A 6 31.00 -21.36 21.62
C THR A 6 29.52 -20.97 21.66
N LEU A 7 29.21 -19.88 22.36
CA LEU A 7 27.92 -19.22 22.26
C LEU A 7 27.86 -18.54 20.88
N SER A 8 27.22 -19.18 19.90
CA SER A 8 26.96 -18.55 18.61
C SER A 8 26.05 -17.33 18.85
N PRO A 9 26.42 -16.12 18.43
CA PRO A 9 25.49 -15.00 18.46
C PRO A 9 24.34 -15.29 17.50
N SER A 10 23.13 -15.41 18.03
CA SER A 10 21.92 -15.32 17.21
C SER A 10 21.88 -13.91 16.63
N MET A 11 22.21 -13.79 15.35
CA MET A 11 22.07 -12.53 14.63
C MET A 11 20.57 -12.29 14.44
N SER A 12 19.94 -11.60 15.39
CA SER A 12 18.60 -11.05 15.19
C SER A 12 18.73 -9.90 14.21
N TYR A 13 18.53 -10.17 12.93
CA TYR A 13 18.15 -9.11 12.00
C TYR A 13 16.79 -8.60 12.47
N PRO A 14 16.60 -7.30 12.74
CA PRO A 14 15.25 -6.77 12.72
C PRO A 14 14.72 -7.11 11.32
N SER A 15 13.63 -7.87 11.25
CA SER A 15 12.89 -7.94 10.01
C SER A 15 12.36 -6.52 9.78
N GLU A 16 13.06 -5.69 9.01
CA GLU A 16 12.45 -4.49 8.42
C GLU A 16 11.48 -4.96 7.33
N THR A 17 10.48 -5.72 7.75
CA THR A 17 9.21 -5.78 7.05
C THR A 17 8.58 -4.41 7.32
N ASN A 18 8.45 -3.61 6.27
CA ASN A 18 7.87 -2.28 6.40
C ASN A 18 6.71 -2.17 5.43
N TRP A 19 5.61 -2.87 5.74
CA TRP A 19 4.36 -2.75 5.01
C TRP A 19 3.93 -1.28 4.94
N VAL A 20 4.25 -0.49 5.97
CA VAL A 20 3.97 0.95 6.01
C VAL A 20 4.72 1.71 4.92
N SER A 21 5.97 1.35 4.60
CA SER A 21 6.70 1.94 3.47
C SER A 21 6.01 1.67 2.13
N GLY A 22 5.46 0.45 1.95
CA GLY A 22 4.67 0.13 0.76
C GLY A 22 3.39 0.97 0.68
N ALA A 23 2.69 1.13 1.81
CA ALA A 23 1.50 1.99 1.88
C ALA A 23 1.83 3.49 1.64
N ASP A 24 2.98 3.96 2.11
CA ASP A 24 3.47 5.32 1.85
C ASP A 24 3.77 5.54 0.36
N GLU A 25 4.38 4.55 -0.31
CA GLU A 25 4.63 4.61 -1.74
C GLU A 25 3.34 4.66 -2.57
N VAL A 26 2.34 3.81 -2.24
CA VAL A 26 1.01 3.90 -2.84
C VAL A 26 0.44 5.32 -2.66
N GLY A 27 0.54 5.84 -1.43
CA GLY A 27 0.01 7.16 -1.12
C GLY A 27 0.70 8.31 -1.85
N ASN A 28 2.01 8.21 -2.09
CA ASN A 28 2.76 9.19 -2.87
C ASN A 28 2.32 9.15 -4.34
N THR A 29 2.21 7.96 -4.94
CA THR A 29 1.74 7.80 -6.33
C THR A 29 0.31 8.31 -6.51
N LEU A 30 -0.59 8.09 -5.54
CA LEU A 30 -1.95 8.65 -5.57
C LEU A 30 -1.96 10.19 -5.49
N LYS A 31 -1.09 10.78 -4.67
CA LYS A 31 -0.94 12.26 -4.57
C LYS A 31 -0.39 12.86 -5.85
N GLU A 32 0.52 12.18 -6.55
CA GLU A 32 0.96 12.58 -7.89
C GLU A 32 -0.22 12.58 -8.88
N GLY A 33 -1.07 11.55 -8.83
CA GLY A 33 -2.30 11.51 -9.62
C GLY A 33 -3.25 12.66 -9.33
N GLN A 34 -3.41 13.02 -8.06
CA GLN A 34 -4.20 14.19 -7.66
C GLN A 34 -3.61 15.49 -8.22
N ALA A 35 -2.30 15.70 -8.12
CA ALA A 35 -1.63 16.88 -8.64
C ALA A 35 -1.78 17.00 -10.17
N LEU A 36 -1.69 15.88 -10.89
CA LEU A 36 -1.95 15.83 -12.33
C LEU A 36 -3.41 16.21 -12.66
N TYR A 37 -4.37 15.75 -11.85
CA TYR A 37 -5.76 16.10 -12.04
C TYR A 37 -6.01 17.60 -11.82
N GLU A 38 -5.43 18.18 -10.77
CA GLU A 38 -5.50 19.61 -10.47
C GLU A 38 -4.88 20.46 -11.59
N ALA A 39 -3.87 19.94 -12.27
CA ALA A 39 -3.26 20.56 -13.46
C ALA A 39 -4.07 20.34 -14.77
N GLY A 40 -5.26 19.72 -14.70
CA GLY A 40 -6.10 19.41 -15.86
C GLY A 40 -5.67 18.18 -16.65
N ASN A 41 -4.64 17.46 -16.22
CA ASN A 41 -4.16 16.23 -16.88
C ASN A 41 -4.92 15.00 -16.36
N MET A 42 -6.17 14.83 -16.82
CA MET A 42 -7.02 13.71 -16.43
C MET A 42 -6.45 12.33 -16.81
N GLN A 43 -5.80 12.22 -17.97
CA GLN A 43 -5.23 10.95 -18.42
C GLN A 43 -4.04 10.53 -17.57
N GLY A 44 -3.14 11.47 -17.26
CA GLY A 44 -2.02 11.25 -16.36
C GLY A 44 -2.48 10.90 -14.94
N ALA A 45 -3.52 11.58 -14.44
CA ALA A 45 -4.12 11.27 -13.15
C ALA A 45 -4.65 9.83 -13.07
N LYS A 46 -5.38 9.36 -14.10
CA LYS A 46 -5.83 7.96 -14.19
C LYS A 46 -4.66 6.98 -14.25
N GLY A 47 -3.61 7.34 -15.01
CA GLY A 47 -2.37 6.56 -15.09
C GLY A 47 -1.78 6.34 -13.70
N LYS A 48 -1.58 7.40 -12.92
CA LYS A 48 -1.03 7.29 -11.57
C LYS A 48 -1.88 6.46 -10.61
N VAL A 49 -3.20 6.54 -10.67
CA VAL A 49 -4.07 5.66 -9.87
C VAL A 49 -3.94 4.21 -10.29
N THR A 50 -3.71 3.95 -11.59
CA THR A 50 -3.47 2.62 -12.14
C THR A 50 -2.11 2.09 -11.69
N ASP A 51 -1.06 2.90 -11.73
CA ASP A 51 0.29 2.55 -11.27
C ASP A 51 0.29 2.26 -9.76
N ALA A 52 -0.39 3.09 -8.96
CA ALA A 52 -0.51 2.89 -7.53
C ALA A 52 -1.19 1.54 -7.18
N TYR A 53 -2.14 1.11 -8.01
CA TYR A 53 -2.79 -0.19 -7.89
C TYR A 53 -1.87 -1.33 -8.34
N PHE A 54 -1.45 -1.36 -9.60
CA PHE A 54 -0.77 -2.52 -10.18
C PHE A 54 0.71 -2.62 -9.80
N GLU A 55 1.45 -1.51 -9.81
CA GLU A 55 2.91 -1.54 -9.59
C GLU A 55 3.27 -1.61 -8.11
N VAL A 56 2.42 -1.05 -7.24
CA VAL A 56 2.71 -0.93 -5.81
C VAL A 56 1.80 -1.81 -4.95
N PHE A 57 0.49 -1.61 -5.00
CA PHE A 57 -0.43 -2.36 -4.13
C PHE A 57 -0.49 -3.85 -4.46
N GLU A 58 -0.65 -4.21 -5.74
CA GLU A 58 -0.63 -5.60 -6.20
C GLU A 58 0.82 -6.07 -6.42
N GLY A 59 1.61 -5.31 -7.20
CA GLY A 59 2.97 -5.70 -7.62
C GLY A 59 3.96 -5.91 -6.47
N LYS A 60 3.74 -5.30 -5.30
CA LYS A 60 4.57 -5.52 -4.09
C LYS A 60 3.89 -6.40 -3.04
N GLY A 61 2.79 -7.08 -3.39
CA GLY A 61 2.14 -8.07 -2.54
C GLY A 61 1.31 -7.52 -1.38
N ILE A 62 1.05 -6.21 -1.33
CA ILE A 62 0.24 -5.61 -0.25
C ILE A 62 -1.18 -6.17 -0.28
N GLU A 63 -1.79 -6.26 -1.46
CA GLU A 63 -3.12 -6.88 -1.63
C GLU A 63 -3.15 -8.31 -1.08
N ALA A 64 -2.21 -9.14 -1.53
CA ALA A 64 -2.12 -10.54 -1.13
C ALA A 64 -1.91 -10.68 0.38
N ALA A 65 -1.03 -9.87 0.97
CA ALA A 65 -0.78 -9.86 2.41
C ALA A 65 -2.04 -9.47 3.20
N VAL A 66 -2.70 -8.37 2.82
CA VAL A 66 -3.94 -7.92 3.46
C VAL A 66 -5.02 -9.00 3.35
N ARG A 67 -5.20 -9.58 2.17
CA ARG A 67 -6.19 -10.63 1.92
C ARG A 67 -5.96 -11.85 2.80
N ARG A 68 -4.70 -12.31 2.90
CA ARG A 68 -4.30 -13.54 3.60
C ARG A 68 -4.28 -13.39 5.11
N PHE A 69 -3.79 -12.25 5.62
CA PHE A 69 -3.48 -12.09 7.05
C PHE A 69 -4.41 -11.14 7.81
N ILE A 70 -5.23 -10.36 7.09
CA ILE A 70 -6.27 -9.50 7.65
C ILE A 70 -7.66 -10.05 7.26
N SER A 71 -8.06 -9.88 6.00
CA SER A 71 -9.27 -10.49 5.43
C SER A 71 -9.45 -10.18 3.95
N LEU A 72 -10.17 -11.05 3.24
CA LEU A 72 -10.68 -10.77 1.89
C LEU A 72 -11.49 -9.47 1.85
N ARG A 73 -12.37 -9.24 2.84
CA ARG A 73 -13.19 -8.02 2.90
C ARG A 73 -12.34 -6.76 2.90
N LYS A 74 -11.26 -6.72 3.70
CA LYS A 74 -10.36 -5.57 3.76
C LYS A 74 -9.63 -5.34 2.44
N ALA A 75 -9.12 -6.40 1.78
CA ALA A 75 -8.49 -6.27 0.48
C ALA A 75 -9.44 -5.66 -0.56
N THR A 76 -10.67 -6.19 -0.66
CA THR A 76 -11.69 -5.67 -1.57
C THR A 76 -12.11 -4.24 -1.24
N GLU A 77 -12.19 -3.85 0.03
CA GLU A 77 -12.44 -2.46 0.44
C GLU A 77 -11.35 -1.51 -0.09
N LEU A 78 -10.08 -1.91 -0.02
CA LEU A 78 -8.95 -1.12 -0.53
C LEU A 78 -8.97 -1.04 -2.07
N GLU A 79 -9.13 -2.16 -2.76
CA GLU A 79 -9.27 -2.22 -4.23
C GLU A 79 -10.38 -1.29 -4.73
N LYS A 80 -11.53 -1.31 -4.06
CA LYS A 80 -12.66 -0.43 -4.37
C LYS A 80 -12.27 1.04 -4.26
N GLY A 81 -11.43 1.41 -3.30
CA GLY A 81 -10.93 2.78 -3.14
C GLY A 81 -10.23 3.29 -4.40
N PHE A 82 -9.34 2.48 -5.00
CA PHE A 82 -8.68 2.85 -6.26
C PHE A 82 -9.68 3.00 -7.41
N ALA A 83 -10.64 2.06 -7.52
CA ALA A 83 -11.68 2.12 -8.54
C ALA A 83 -12.56 3.37 -8.41
N ASP A 84 -12.92 3.75 -7.19
CA ASP A 84 -13.72 4.94 -6.90
C ASP A 84 -12.98 6.22 -7.29
N ILE A 85 -11.69 6.34 -6.95
CA ILE A 85 -10.85 7.50 -7.34
C ILE A 85 -10.75 7.58 -8.87
N ARG A 86 -10.48 6.46 -9.55
CA ARG A 86 -10.40 6.44 -11.03
C ARG A 86 -11.72 6.83 -11.68
N LYS A 87 -12.85 6.40 -11.11
CA LYS A 87 -14.20 6.79 -11.55
C LYS A 87 -14.46 8.27 -11.32
N ALA A 88 -14.05 8.82 -10.17
CA ALA A 88 -14.16 10.23 -9.84
C ALA A 88 -13.35 11.10 -10.84
N ILE A 89 -12.10 10.73 -11.12
CA ILE A 89 -11.27 11.38 -12.14
C ILE A 89 -11.94 11.29 -13.52
N HIS A 90 -12.46 10.12 -13.90
CA HIS A 90 -13.16 9.96 -15.19
C HIS A 90 -14.40 10.87 -15.29
N GLY A 91 -15.18 10.98 -14.21
CA GLY A 91 -16.39 11.78 -14.16
C GLY A 91 -16.17 13.28 -14.03
N GLY A 92 -14.92 13.75 -13.97
CA GLY A 92 -14.63 15.18 -13.86
C GLY A 92 -15.11 15.79 -12.54
N VAL A 93 -15.18 15.01 -11.46
CA VAL A 93 -15.70 15.54 -10.17
C VAL A 93 -14.76 16.59 -9.59
N PRO A 94 -15.21 17.46 -8.67
CA PRO A 94 -14.36 18.49 -8.07
C PRO A 94 -13.09 17.89 -7.43
N ALA A 95 -11.93 18.55 -7.62
CA ALA A 95 -10.64 18.07 -7.10
C ALA A 95 -10.65 17.81 -5.58
N GLY A 96 -11.41 18.60 -4.81
CA GLY A 96 -11.60 18.38 -3.38
C GLY A 96 -12.20 17.00 -3.03
N LYS A 97 -13.15 16.50 -3.84
CA LYS A 97 -13.74 15.16 -3.66
C LYS A 97 -12.70 14.06 -3.91
N ILE A 98 -11.88 14.22 -4.95
CA ILE A 98 -10.80 13.28 -5.27
C ILE A 98 -9.76 13.27 -4.14
N LYS A 99 -9.40 14.45 -3.62
CA LYS A 99 -8.48 14.58 -2.47
C LYS A 99 -9.01 13.86 -1.24
N GLU A 100 -10.28 14.03 -0.90
CA GLU A 100 -10.93 13.33 0.23
C GLU A 100 -10.85 11.80 0.06
N GLN A 101 -11.18 11.28 -1.12
CA GLN A 101 -11.11 9.85 -1.42
C GLN A 101 -9.67 9.33 -1.35
N THR A 102 -8.71 10.06 -1.93
CA THR A 102 -7.28 9.73 -1.88
C THR A 102 -6.78 9.64 -0.44
N LEU A 103 -7.07 10.64 0.40
CA LEU A 103 -6.65 10.63 1.80
C LEU A 103 -7.29 9.47 2.57
N SER A 104 -8.59 9.21 2.36
CA SER A 104 -9.26 8.08 3.00
C SER A 104 -8.64 6.74 2.63
N LEU A 105 -8.24 6.55 1.37
CA LEU A 105 -7.58 5.31 0.93
C LEU A 105 -6.18 5.18 1.54
N ILE A 106 -5.41 6.28 1.60
CA ILE A 106 -4.07 6.29 2.21
C ILE A 106 -4.14 5.89 3.68
N GLU A 107 -5.07 6.46 4.45
CA GLU A 107 -5.24 6.12 5.87
C GLU A 107 -5.64 4.64 6.05
N ALA A 108 -6.52 4.13 5.18
CA ALA A 108 -6.92 2.72 5.21
C ALA A 108 -5.73 1.78 4.89
N LEU A 109 -4.89 2.13 3.91
CA LEU A 109 -3.68 1.37 3.57
C LEU A 109 -2.68 1.39 4.71
N LYS A 110 -2.42 2.55 5.31
CA LYS A 110 -1.54 2.68 6.48
C LYS A 110 -2.03 1.86 7.66
N SER A 111 -3.33 1.87 7.93
CA SER A 111 -3.92 1.05 9.00
C SER A 111 -3.73 -0.44 8.73
N ALA A 112 -3.92 -0.91 7.50
CA ALA A 112 -3.73 -2.30 7.13
C ALA A 112 -2.24 -2.71 7.22
N ALA A 113 -1.35 -1.87 6.71
CA ALA A 113 0.09 -2.06 6.79
C ALA A 113 0.59 -2.17 8.24
N ASN A 114 0.18 -1.24 9.12
CA ASN A 114 0.50 -1.31 10.55
C ASN A 114 -0.03 -2.58 11.22
N GLU A 115 -1.16 -3.12 10.75
CA GLU A 115 -1.66 -4.41 11.26
C GLU A 115 -0.79 -5.58 10.81
N LEU A 116 -0.34 -5.60 9.55
CA LEU A 116 0.58 -6.62 9.05
C LEU A 116 1.93 -6.58 9.77
N ASP A 117 2.49 -5.38 9.98
CA ASP A 117 3.73 -5.17 10.72
C ASP A 117 3.60 -5.67 12.17
N ARG A 118 2.48 -5.34 12.86
CA ARG A 118 2.20 -5.85 14.22
C ARG A 118 2.03 -7.36 14.29
N LYS A 119 1.56 -8.00 13.22
CA LYS A 119 1.44 -9.46 13.11
C LYS A 119 2.78 -10.15 12.78
N GLY A 120 3.83 -9.39 12.46
CA GLY A 120 5.13 -9.93 12.06
C GLY A 120 5.08 -10.69 10.73
N VAL A 121 4.17 -10.32 9.83
CA VAL A 121 4.05 -10.94 8.50
C VAL A 121 5.25 -10.51 7.66
N GLY A 122 6.11 -11.44 7.24
CA GLY A 122 7.22 -11.13 6.33
C GLY A 122 6.76 -10.73 4.93
N MET A 123 7.57 -9.92 4.22
CA MET A 123 7.29 -9.45 2.85
C MET A 123 7.39 -10.56 1.77
N ASP A 124 7.82 -11.77 2.12
CA ASP A 124 7.74 -12.94 1.23
C ASP A 124 6.30 -13.48 1.17
N VAL A 125 5.44 -12.70 0.52
CA VAL A 125 4.11 -13.10 0.07
C VAL A 125 4.17 -13.27 -1.43
N SER A 126 4.94 -14.27 -1.86
CA SER A 126 4.96 -14.70 -3.25
C SER A 126 3.55 -15.17 -3.69
N TYR A 127 3.15 -14.74 -4.89
CA TYR A 127 1.92 -15.16 -5.59
C TYR A 127 2.06 -16.54 -6.24
#